data_AF-A0A2D3NWQ8-F1
#
_entry.id   AF-A0A2D3NWQ8-F1
#
_cell.length_a   1.000
_cell.length_b   1.000
_cell.length_c   1.000
_cell.angle_alpha   90.00
_cell.angle_beta   90.00
_cell.angle_gamma   90.00
#
_symmetry.space_group_name_H-M   'P 1'
#
loop_
_entity.id
_entity.type
_entity.pdbx_description
1 polymer ?
#
loop_
_entity_poly.entity_id
_entity_poly.type
_entity_poly.pdbx_seq_one_letter_code
_entity_poly.pdbx_strand_id
1 'polypeptide(L)'
;MKKNLEILEKIYDLRYKSGKVHIFYSINKLVGRFGNVVSLDKIYVSKEYLSYLSEKLFKDRERLTSFFGGNNKFVRLSLVQEFIQDFGRDIAQDVKDDFLEIKQYNSSVFKAVKERMIALKENENEEITKEDIDLIQGYLTNWKKLQDKIKHFIPEEFYSQKNNYFYTSLLSYVKFLEKLNPNYEVGMKYLEEIK
;
A
#
# COMPACT_ATOMS: atom_id res chain seq x y z
N MET A 1 21.90 -22.15 8.13
CA MET A 1 22.23 -21.52 6.83
C MET A 1 23.07 -20.28 7.09
N LYS A 2 24.05 -19.94 6.23
CA LYS A 2 24.93 -18.79 6.50
C LYS A 2 24.17 -17.48 6.28
N LYS A 3 24.00 -16.73 7.36
CA LYS A 3 23.39 -15.41 7.39
C LYS A 3 24.09 -14.44 6.43
N ASN A 4 23.31 -13.75 5.59
CA ASN A 4 23.83 -12.72 4.70
C ASN A 4 23.59 -11.32 5.28
N LEU A 5 24.59 -10.79 5.98
CA LEU A 5 24.53 -9.47 6.63
C LEU A 5 24.32 -8.32 5.64
N GLU A 6 24.86 -8.41 4.42
CA GLU A 6 24.67 -7.38 3.40
C GLU A 6 23.20 -7.27 2.97
N ILE A 7 22.52 -8.41 2.81
CA ILE A 7 21.10 -8.42 2.45
C ILE A 7 20.24 -7.97 3.63
N LEU A 8 20.56 -8.38 4.86
CA LEU A 8 19.88 -7.88 6.06
C LEU A 8 20.00 -6.35 6.19
N GLU A 9 21.16 -5.78 5.85
CA GLU A 9 21.33 -4.33 5.82
C GLU A 9 20.43 -3.65 4.79
N LYS A 10 20.28 -4.22 3.59
CA LYS A 10 19.36 -3.68 2.57
C LYS A 10 17.91 -3.67 3.03
N ILE A 11 17.47 -4.74 3.71
CA ILE A 11 16.13 -4.81 4.31
C ILE A 11 16.00 -3.75 5.42
N TYR A 12 17.03 -3.61 6.28
CA TYR A 12 17.03 -2.65 7.37
C TYR A 12 16.91 -1.22 6.84
N ASP A 13 17.68 -0.91 5.80
CA ASP A 13 17.65 0.38 5.12
C ASP A 13 16.30 0.70 4.51
N LEU A 14 15.67 -0.28 3.84
CA LEU A 14 14.31 -0.12 3.32
C LEU A 14 13.35 0.24 4.45
N ARG A 15 13.36 -0.53 5.54
CA ARG A 15 12.51 -0.29 6.72
C ARG A 15 12.82 1.03 7.42
N TYR A 16 14.08 1.45 7.46
CA TYR A 16 14.49 2.70 8.07
C TYR A 16 14.00 3.91 7.25
N LYS A 17 14.17 3.85 5.93
CA LYS A 17 13.81 4.91 4.98
C LYS A 17 12.29 5.02 4.80
N SER A 18 11.62 3.89 4.62
CA SER A 18 10.20 3.86 4.22
C SER A 18 9.23 3.28 5.25
N GLY A 19 9.75 2.63 6.28
CA GLY A 19 8.92 2.01 7.30
C GLY A 19 8.34 2.98 8.30
N LYS A 20 8.85 4.22 8.37
CA LYS A 20 8.43 5.23 9.34
C LYS A 20 6.90 5.27 9.37
N VAL A 21 6.31 5.08 10.56
CA VAL A 21 4.85 5.21 10.80
C VAL A 21 4.29 6.47 10.13
N HIS A 22 5.10 7.52 10.03
CA HIS A 22 4.80 8.76 9.31
C HIS A 22 4.38 8.59 7.84
N ILE A 23 4.92 7.64 7.06
CA ILE A 23 4.51 7.47 5.64
C ILE A 23 3.09 6.89 5.56
N PHE A 24 2.86 5.77 6.23
CA PHE A 24 1.53 5.16 6.32
C PHE A 24 0.51 6.14 6.92
N TYR A 25 0.91 6.86 7.97
CA TYR A 25 0.11 7.92 8.59
C TYR A 25 -0.19 9.08 7.63
N SER A 26 0.79 9.57 6.88
CA SER A 26 0.61 10.70 5.97
C SER A 26 -0.30 10.34 4.80
N ILE A 27 -0.15 9.15 4.22
CA ILE A 27 -1.02 8.64 3.17
C ILE A 27 -2.45 8.48 3.71
N ASN A 28 -2.61 7.88 4.90
CA ASN A 28 -3.92 7.79 5.55
C ASN A 28 -4.54 9.16 5.84
N LYS A 29 -3.74 10.16 6.23
CA LYS A 29 -4.20 11.53 6.44
C LYS A 29 -4.67 12.20 5.14
N LEU A 30 -4.05 11.88 4.01
CA LEU A 30 -4.49 12.36 2.70
C LEU A 30 -5.84 11.75 2.32
N VAL A 31 -5.97 10.42 2.42
CA VAL A 31 -7.20 9.68 2.07
C VAL A 31 -8.34 9.99 3.05
N GLY A 32 -8.03 10.16 4.34
CA GLY A 32 -8.99 10.51 5.40
C GLY A 32 -9.74 11.82 5.19
N ARG A 33 -9.29 12.66 4.25
CA ARG A 33 -9.96 13.93 3.89
C ARG A 33 -11.11 13.75 2.90
N PHE A 34 -11.29 12.57 2.31
CA PHE A 34 -12.35 12.30 1.34
C PHE A 34 -13.74 12.47 1.94
N GLY A 35 -14.67 13.03 1.17
CA GLY A 35 -16.06 13.28 1.59
C GLY A 35 -16.21 14.46 2.57
N ASN A 36 -15.15 14.82 3.30
CA ASN A 36 -15.18 15.88 4.30
C ASN A 36 -14.58 17.19 3.77
N VAL A 37 -13.29 17.13 3.39
CA VAL A 37 -12.52 18.31 2.93
C VAL A 37 -12.28 18.24 1.42
N VAL A 38 -12.11 17.02 0.90
CA VAL A 38 -11.92 16.79 -0.53
C VAL A 38 -13.20 16.18 -1.09
N SER A 39 -13.89 16.96 -1.91
CA SER A 39 -15.10 16.50 -2.62
C SER A 39 -14.77 15.29 -3.51
N LEU A 40 -15.66 14.30 -3.48
CA LEU A 40 -15.57 13.08 -4.29
C LEU A 40 -15.64 13.40 -5.79
N ASP A 41 -16.19 14.55 -6.19
CA ASP A 41 -16.22 14.97 -7.59
C ASP A 41 -14.84 15.26 -8.18
N LYS A 42 -13.86 15.51 -7.31
CA LYS A 42 -12.47 15.81 -7.69
C LYS A 42 -11.58 14.57 -7.63
N ILE A 43 -12.12 13.42 -7.26
CA ILE A 43 -11.38 12.17 -7.13
C ILE A 43 -11.83 11.19 -8.20
N TYR A 44 -10.92 10.89 -9.11
CA TYR A 44 -10.95 9.78 -10.04
C TYR A 44 -10.10 8.61 -9.54
N VAL A 45 -10.61 7.40 -9.72
CA VAL A 45 -9.91 6.16 -9.39
C VAL A 45 -9.84 5.29 -10.63
N SER A 46 -8.77 4.49 -10.76
CA SER A 46 -8.68 3.54 -11.87
C SER A 46 -9.80 2.49 -11.78
N LYS A 47 -10.19 1.93 -12.93
CA LYS A 47 -11.09 0.77 -12.95
C LYS A 47 -10.50 -0.46 -12.28
N GLU A 48 -9.17 -0.60 -12.30
CA GLU A 48 -8.50 -1.70 -11.62
C GLU A 48 -8.67 -1.62 -10.10
N TYR A 49 -8.48 -0.44 -9.51
CA TYR A 49 -8.73 -0.23 -8.08
C TYR A 49 -10.20 -0.47 -7.73
N LEU A 50 -11.12 -0.02 -8.59
CA LEU A 50 -12.55 -0.30 -8.39
C LEU A 50 -12.88 -1.79 -8.47
N SER A 51 -12.26 -2.55 -9.38
CA SER A 51 -12.43 -3.99 -9.43
C SER A 51 -11.89 -4.69 -8.18
N TYR A 52 -10.72 -4.28 -7.70
CA TYR A 52 -10.19 -4.77 -6.42
C TYR A 52 -11.16 -4.48 -5.25
N LEU A 53 -11.68 -3.25 -5.18
CA LEU A 53 -12.60 -2.86 -4.12
C LEU A 53 -13.94 -3.60 -4.26
N SER A 54 -14.42 -3.79 -5.49
CA SER A 54 -15.63 -4.55 -5.80
C SER A 54 -15.54 -6.00 -5.30
N GLU A 55 -14.43 -6.67 -5.59
CA GLU A 55 -14.15 -8.03 -5.10
C GLU A 55 -14.15 -8.06 -3.57
N LYS A 56 -13.53 -7.08 -2.92
CA LYS A 56 -13.48 -6.99 -1.46
C LYS A 56 -14.86 -6.78 -0.83
N LEU A 57 -15.67 -5.87 -1.38
CA LEU A 57 -16.95 -5.45 -0.80
C LEU A 57 -18.12 -6.40 -1.15
N PHE A 58 -18.08 -7.02 -2.33
CA PHE A 58 -19.20 -7.79 -2.89
C PHE A 58 -18.86 -9.22 -3.27
N LYS A 59 -17.59 -9.66 -3.17
CA LYS A 59 -17.13 -10.97 -3.69
C LYS A 59 -17.39 -11.14 -5.19
N ASP A 60 -17.38 -10.01 -5.90
CA ASP A 60 -17.58 -9.91 -7.33
C ASP A 60 -16.74 -8.75 -7.87
N ARG A 61 -15.69 -9.08 -8.62
CA ARG A 61 -14.73 -8.15 -9.22
C ARG A 61 -15.34 -7.21 -10.27
N GLU A 62 -16.44 -7.58 -10.89
CA GLU A 62 -17.07 -6.82 -11.97
C GLU A 62 -18.29 -6.02 -11.50
N ARG A 63 -18.78 -6.28 -10.29
CA ARG A 63 -19.99 -5.64 -9.77
C ARG A 63 -19.93 -4.12 -9.76
N LEU A 64 -18.81 -3.47 -9.44
CA LEU A 64 -18.72 -2.01 -9.55
C LEU A 64 -18.42 -1.57 -10.99
N THR A 65 -17.48 -2.23 -11.65
CA THR A 65 -16.94 -1.75 -12.94
C THR A 65 -17.89 -1.95 -14.11
N SER A 66 -18.82 -2.91 -14.03
CA SER A 66 -19.88 -3.16 -15.03
C SER A 66 -20.87 -2.01 -15.17
N PHE A 67 -21.19 -1.30 -14.08
CA PHE A 67 -22.07 -0.12 -14.11
C PHE A 67 -21.40 1.10 -14.75
N PHE A 68 -20.08 1.20 -14.63
CA PHE A 68 -19.28 2.27 -15.24
C PHE A 68 -18.76 1.85 -16.62
N GLY A 69 -19.68 1.35 -17.46
CA GLY A 69 -19.41 0.94 -18.83
C GLY A 69 -18.70 2.00 -19.68
N GLY A 70 -18.14 1.59 -20.82
CA GLY A 70 -17.44 2.46 -21.75
C GLY A 70 -15.90 2.43 -21.63
N ASN A 71 -15.24 3.04 -22.62
CA ASN A 71 -13.78 2.95 -22.83
C ASN A 71 -12.93 3.83 -21.89
N ASN A 72 -13.54 4.51 -20.92
CA ASN A 72 -12.81 5.29 -19.93
C ASN A 72 -12.05 4.35 -18.97
N LYS A 73 -10.79 4.66 -18.67
CA LYS A 73 -9.95 3.84 -17.78
C LYS A 73 -10.09 4.15 -16.29
N PHE A 74 -10.78 5.23 -15.96
CA PHE A 74 -10.99 5.70 -14.59
C PHE A 74 -12.39 6.28 -14.40
N VAL A 75 -12.84 6.30 -13.16
CA VAL A 75 -14.20 6.71 -12.77
C VAL A 75 -14.14 7.69 -11.63
N ARG A 76 -15.03 8.68 -11.62
CA ARG A 76 -15.17 9.65 -10.53
C ARG A 76 -15.84 9.02 -9.32
N LEU A 77 -15.29 9.20 -8.12
CA LEU A 77 -15.81 8.60 -6.90
C LEU A 77 -17.21 9.09 -6.52
N SER A 78 -17.63 10.29 -6.92
CA SER A 78 -19.02 10.72 -6.69
C SER A 78 -20.04 9.86 -7.45
N LEU A 79 -19.74 9.45 -8.68
CA LEU A 79 -20.59 8.53 -9.44
C LEU A 79 -20.62 7.14 -8.78
N VAL A 80 -19.48 6.69 -8.24
CA VAL A 80 -19.42 5.45 -7.46
C VAL A 80 -20.24 5.58 -6.19
N GLN A 81 -20.18 6.73 -5.52
CA GLN A 81 -20.95 7.00 -4.30
C GLN A 81 -22.45 6.92 -4.54
N GLU A 82 -22.94 7.52 -5.63
CA GLU A 82 -24.36 7.46 -6.03
C GLU A 82 -24.79 6.00 -6.23
N PHE A 83 -24.00 5.20 -6.94
CA PHE A 83 -24.30 3.80 -7.17
C PHE A 83 -24.30 2.98 -5.87
N ILE A 84 -23.29 3.15 -5.01
CA ILE A 84 -23.15 2.27 -3.85
C ILE A 84 -24.07 2.64 -2.68
N GLN A 85 -24.64 3.85 -2.69
CA GLN A 85 -25.62 4.29 -1.69
C GLN A 85 -26.86 3.39 -1.66
N ASP A 86 -27.28 2.87 -2.82
CA ASP A 86 -28.40 1.94 -2.93
C ASP A 86 -28.15 0.61 -2.18
N PHE A 87 -26.88 0.29 -1.89
CA PHE A 87 -26.49 -0.86 -1.08
C PHE A 87 -26.21 -0.48 0.39
N GLY A 88 -26.56 0.74 0.81
CA GLY A 88 -26.33 1.25 2.17
C GLY A 88 -24.84 1.46 2.50
N ARG A 89 -24.00 1.74 1.50
CA ARG A 89 -22.55 1.93 1.67
C ARG A 89 -22.08 3.36 1.39
N ASP A 90 -20.89 3.68 1.91
CA ASP A 90 -20.21 4.96 1.73
C ASP A 90 -18.84 4.72 1.09
N ILE A 91 -18.63 5.19 -0.14
CA ILE A 91 -17.42 4.86 -0.91
C ILE A 91 -16.22 5.59 -0.32
N ALA A 92 -16.44 6.78 0.25
CA ALA A 92 -15.38 7.51 0.91
C ALA A 92 -14.92 6.74 2.14
N GLN A 93 -15.85 6.16 2.91
CA GLN A 93 -15.53 5.34 4.07
C GLN A 93 -14.87 4.02 3.68
N ASP A 94 -15.41 3.30 2.69
CA ASP A 94 -14.84 2.04 2.19
C ASP A 94 -13.38 2.23 1.71
N VAL A 95 -13.10 3.33 1.01
CA VAL A 95 -11.72 3.67 0.60
C VAL A 95 -10.84 4.03 1.80
N LYS A 96 -11.34 4.81 2.77
CA LYS A 96 -10.57 5.14 3.98
C LYS A 96 -10.19 3.89 4.76
N ASP A 97 -11.13 2.98 4.95
CA ASP A 97 -10.92 1.73 5.69
C ASP A 97 -9.92 0.82 4.97
N ASP A 98 -9.99 0.76 3.63
CA ASP A 98 -9.05 0.00 2.82
C ASP A 98 -7.58 0.48 2.93
N PHE A 99 -7.35 1.78 3.14
CA PHE A 99 -6.02 2.32 3.46
C PHE A 99 -5.65 2.21 4.95
N LEU A 100 -6.66 2.23 5.83
CA LEU A 100 -6.48 2.10 7.27
C LEU A 100 -5.99 0.70 7.66
N GLU A 101 -6.52 -0.35 7.04
CA GLU A 101 -6.09 -1.73 7.28
C GLU A 101 -4.58 -1.93 7.08
N ILE A 102 -4.03 -1.41 5.98
CA ILE A 102 -2.60 -1.50 5.65
C ILE A 102 -1.75 -0.76 6.70
N LYS A 103 -2.24 0.38 7.19
CA LYS A 103 -1.58 1.14 8.27
C LYS A 103 -1.65 0.37 9.59
N GLN A 104 -2.80 -0.17 9.96
CA GLN A 104 -2.98 -0.91 11.21
C GLN A 104 -2.06 -2.12 11.26
N TYR A 105 -1.98 -2.91 10.19
CA TYR A 105 -1.03 -4.02 10.09
C TYR A 105 0.42 -3.52 10.22
N ASN A 106 0.81 -2.47 9.47
CA ASN A 106 2.17 -1.95 9.57
C ASN A 106 2.50 -1.53 11.01
N SER A 107 1.58 -0.83 11.68
CA SER A 107 1.73 -0.37 13.06
C SER A 107 1.86 -1.52 14.05
N SER A 108 1.14 -2.64 13.87
CA SER A 108 1.19 -3.77 14.81
C SER A 108 2.54 -4.49 14.79
N VAL A 109 3.20 -4.58 13.63
CA VAL A 109 4.48 -5.30 13.49
C VAL A 109 5.71 -4.37 13.48
N PHE A 110 5.54 -3.06 13.32
CA PHE A 110 6.65 -2.10 13.10
C PHE A 110 7.76 -2.14 14.16
N LYS A 111 7.38 -2.27 15.44
CA LYS A 111 8.32 -2.32 16.56
C LYS A 111 9.04 -3.67 16.60
N ALA A 112 8.29 -4.77 16.52
CA ALA A 112 8.83 -6.13 16.53
C ALA A 112 9.84 -6.35 15.39
N VAL A 113 9.48 -5.95 14.17
CA VAL A 113 10.38 -6.02 13.00
C VAL A 113 11.66 -5.22 13.24
N LYS A 114 11.56 -4.01 13.81
CA LYS A 114 12.74 -3.18 14.11
C LYS A 114 13.70 -3.88 15.05
N GLU A 115 13.18 -4.34 16.18
CA GLU A 115 13.97 -4.95 17.25
C GLU A 115 14.62 -6.24 16.75
N ARG A 116 13.86 -7.05 16.00
CA ARG A 116 14.38 -8.28 15.44
C ARG A 116 15.47 -8.06 14.40
N MET A 117 15.31 -7.10 13.50
CA MET A 117 16.33 -6.78 12.51
C MET A 117 17.61 -6.23 13.14
N ILE A 118 17.50 -5.46 14.22
CA ILE A 118 18.67 -4.97 14.98
C ILE A 118 19.40 -6.15 15.63
N ALA A 119 18.67 -7.03 16.34
CA ALA A 119 19.27 -8.22 16.97
C ALA A 119 19.99 -9.10 15.94
N LEU A 120 19.34 -9.38 14.81
CA LEU A 120 19.96 -10.13 13.72
C LEU A 120 21.17 -9.39 13.14
N LYS A 121 21.18 -8.07 13.05
CA LYS A 121 22.36 -7.35 12.54
C LYS A 121 23.53 -7.36 13.52
N GLU A 122 23.26 -7.18 14.81
CA GLU A 122 24.29 -7.01 15.84
C GLU A 122 24.90 -8.35 16.30
N ASN A 123 24.16 -9.45 16.22
CA ASN A 123 24.64 -10.78 16.58
C ASN A 123 24.85 -11.64 15.33
N GLU A 124 26.07 -11.66 14.81
CA GLU A 124 26.42 -12.42 13.60
C GLU A 124 26.17 -13.93 13.76
N ASN A 125 26.29 -14.45 14.98
CA ASN A 125 26.13 -15.88 15.30
C ASN A 125 24.67 -16.29 15.49
N GLU A 126 23.75 -15.33 15.60
CA GLU A 126 22.33 -15.63 15.77
C GLU A 126 21.71 -16.10 14.45
N GLU A 127 21.17 -17.33 14.47
CA GLU A 127 20.47 -17.90 13.34
C GLU A 127 19.13 -17.18 13.11
N ILE A 128 18.74 -17.07 11.84
CA ILE A 128 17.44 -16.54 11.45
C ILE A 128 16.42 -17.67 11.61
N THR A 129 15.42 -17.47 12.47
CA THR A 129 14.37 -18.48 12.66
C THR A 129 13.27 -18.35 11.61
N LYS A 130 12.38 -19.33 11.53
CA LYS A 130 11.20 -19.26 10.66
C LYS A 130 10.27 -18.11 11.06
N GLU A 131 10.11 -17.85 12.35
CA GLU A 131 9.30 -16.74 12.87
C GLU A 131 9.88 -15.39 12.45
N ASP A 132 11.21 -15.27 12.40
CA ASP A 132 11.88 -14.07 11.91
C ASP A 132 11.58 -13.84 10.42
N ILE A 133 11.67 -14.91 9.63
CA ILE A 133 11.38 -14.87 8.19
C ILE A 133 9.93 -14.46 7.98
N ASP A 134 8.99 -15.12 8.64
CA ASP A 134 7.57 -14.82 8.48
C ASP A 134 7.22 -13.38 8.93
N LEU A 135 7.83 -12.89 10.02
CA LEU A 135 7.66 -11.52 10.49
C LEU A 135 8.19 -10.48 9.49
N ILE A 136 9.40 -10.67 8.98
CA ILE A 136 10.04 -9.72 8.06
C ILE A 136 9.38 -9.80 6.68
N GLN A 137 9.06 -11.00 6.17
CA GLN A 137 8.33 -11.18 4.91
C GLN A 137 6.93 -10.55 4.99
N GLY A 138 6.20 -10.73 6.10
CA GLY A 138 4.90 -10.11 6.29
C GLY A 138 4.96 -8.58 6.25
N TYR A 139 5.97 -8.01 6.91
CA TYR A 139 6.25 -6.58 6.88
C TYR A 139 6.55 -6.07 5.46
N LEU A 140 7.48 -6.70 4.74
CA LEU A 140 7.86 -6.31 3.37
C LEU A 140 6.68 -6.47 2.40
N THR A 141 5.88 -7.53 2.56
CA THR A 141 4.67 -7.75 1.77
C THR A 141 3.65 -6.63 1.99
N ASN A 142 3.42 -6.21 3.24
CA ASN A 142 2.52 -5.10 3.53
C ASN A 142 3.05 -3.75 3.01
N TRP A 143 4.37 -3.55 3.08
CA TRP A 143 5.02 -2.39 2.46
C TRP A 143 4.77 -2.34 0.95
N LYS A 144 4.93 -3.47 0.25
CA LYS A 144 4.69 -3.57 -1.19
C LYS A 144 3.21 -3.36 -1.53
N LYS A 145 2.31 -3.94 -0.74
CA LYS A 145 0.85 -3.71 -0.83
C LYS A 145 0.49 -2.23 -0.73
N LEU A 146 1.15 -1.44 0.13
CA LEU A 146 0.93 0.00 0.21
C LEU A 146 1.30 0.68 -1.12
N GLN A 147 2.49 0.39 -1.65
CA GLN A 147 2.96 0.96 -2.92
C GLN A 147 1.98 0.63 -4.05
N ASP A 148 1.65 -0.65 -4.21
CA ASP A 148 0.81 -1.13 -5.30
C ASP A 148 -0.62 -0.59 -5.17
N LYS A 149 -1.15 -0.49 -3.94
CA LYS A 149 -2.46 0.11 -3.70
C LYS A 149 -2.51 1.56 -4.13
N ILE A 150 -1.51 2.37 -3.79
CA ILE A 150 -1.45 3.76 -4.23
C ILE A 150 -1.34 3.83 -5.75
N LYS A 151 -0.53 2.94 -6.36
CA LYS A 151 -0.40 2.89 -7.82
C LYS A 151 -1.72 2.57 -8.50
N HIS A 152 -2.40 1.51 -8.09
CA HIS A 152 -3.69 1.16 -8.65
C HIS A 152 -4.75 2.23 -8.36
N PHE A 153 -4.72 2.88 -7.20
CA PHE A 153 -5.67 3.94 -6.88
C PHE A 153 -5.61 5.10 -7.90
N ILE A 154 -4.41 5.51 -8.30
CA ILE A 154 -4.19 6.65 -9.20
C ILE A 154 -4.38 6.20 -10.66
N PRO A 155 -5.22 6.87 -11.45
CA PRO A 155 -5.27 6.61 -12.89
C PRO A 155 -3.89 6.78 -13.54
N GLU A 156 -3.47 5.84 -14.39
CA GLU A 156 -2.14 5.88 -15.03
C GLU A 156 -1.91 7.16 -15.83
N GLU A 157 -2.96 7.68 -16.47
CA GLU A 157 -2.94 8.95 -17.21
C GLU A 157 -2.48 10.12 -16.35
N PHE A 158 -2.63 10.02 -15.03
CA PHE A 158 -2.30 11.11 -14.10
C PHE A 158 -0.82 11.15 -13.73
N TYR A 159 -0.03 10.14 -14.09
CA TYR A 159 1.38 10.01 -13.71
C TYR A 159 2.27 11.05 -14.40
N SER A 160 1.90 11.45 -15.62
CA SER A 160 2.63 12.42 -16.45
C SER A 160 2.04 13.83 -16.42
N GLN A 161 0.95 14.03 -15.69
CA GLN A 161 0.18 15.29 -15.70
C GLN A 161 0.24 16.00 -14.35
N LYS A 162 0.24 17.34 -14.38
CA LYS A 162 0.05 18.15 -13.16
C LYS A 162 -1.42 18.13 -12.77
N ASN A 163 -1.78 17.19 -11.92
CA ASN A 163 -3.11 17.03 -11.36
C ASN A 163 -3.29 17.87 -10.08
N ASN A 164 -4.39 17.64 -9.36
CA ASN A 164 -4.61 18.27 -8.07
C ASN A 164 -3.53 17.87 -7.02
N TYR A 165 -3.49 18.61 -5.91
CA TYR A 165 -2.53 18.38 -4.83
C TYR A 165 -2.55 16.95 -4.29
N PHE A 166 -3.72 16.32 -4.25
CA PHE A 166 -3.88 14.98 -3.72
C PHE A 166 -3.13 13.94 -4.58
N TYR A 167 -3.33 13.92 -5.90
CA TYR A 167 -2.60 13.01 -6.80
C TYR A 167 -1.11 13.29 -6.82
N THR A 168 -0.74 14.57 -6.86
CA THR A 168 0.67 15.00 -6.82
C THR A 168 1.36 14.48 -5.56
N SER A 169 0.69 14.56 -4.41
CA SER A 169 1.20 14.07 -3.13
C SER A 169 1.32 12.54 -3.13
N LEU A 170 0.30 11.80 -3.57
CA LEU A 170 0.38 10.34 -3.64
C LEU A 170 1.46 9.84 -4.61
N LEU A 171 1.58 10.44 -5.80
CA LEU A 171 2.63 10.10 -6.77
C LEU A 171 4.03 10.34 -6.20
N SER A 172 4.22 11.37 -5.36
CA SER A 172 5.51 11.59 -4.69
C SER A 172 5.89 10.43 -3.76
N TYR A 173 4.91 9.82 -3.08
CA TYR A 173 5.14 8.63 -2.27
C TYR A 173 5.44 7.41 -3.14
N VAL A 174 4.72 7.21 -4.26
CA VAL A 174 5.01 6.12 -5.21
C VAL A 174 6.46 6.21 -5.69
N LYS A 175 6.89 7.38 -6.19
CA LYS A 175 8.27 7.60 -6.67
C LYS A 175 9.31 7.40 -5.57
N PHE A 176 8.99 7.75 -4.33
CA PHE A 176 9.86 7.50 -3.18
C PHE A 176 10.00 6.00 -2.90
N LEU A 177 8.89 5.25 -2.91
CA LEU A 177 8.89 3.80 -2.67
C LEU A 177 9.58 3.04 -3.80
N GLU A 178 9.41 3.46 -5.06
CA GLU A 178 10.04 2.83 -6.23
C GLU A 178 11.57 2.82 -6.15
N LYS A 179 12.18 3.87 -5.57
CA LYS A 179 13.63 3.93 -5.33
C LYS A 179 14.13 2.82 -4.38
N LEU A 180 13.24 2.20 -3.62
CA LEU A 180 13.56 1.15 -2.65
C LEU A 180 13.20 -0.25 -3.17
N ASN A 181 12.57 -0.37 -4.34
CA ASN A 181 12.21 -1.66 -4.94
C ASN A 181 13.42 -2.61 -5.08
N PRO A 182 14.62 -2.16 -5.49
CA PRO A 182 15.77 -3.07 -5.55
C PRO A 182 16.11 -3.73 -4.21
N ASN A 183 16.00 -2.99 -3.10
CA ASN A 183 16.21 -3.55 -1.76
C ASN A 183 15.09 -4.51 -1.37
N TYR A 184 13.85 -4.21 -1.73
CA TYR A 184 12.70 -5.09 -1.52
C TYR A 184 12.89 -6.43 -2.25
N GLU A 185 13.22 -6.39 -3.53
CA GLU A 185 13.37 -7.58 -4.39
C GLU A 185 14.49 -8.50 -3.89
N VAL A 186 15.66 -7.92 -3.60
CA VAL A 186 16.80 -8.67 -3.04
C VAL A 186 16.45 -9.26 -1.67
N GLY A 187 15.76 -8.49 -0.83
CA GLY A 187 15.35 -8.93 0.51
C GLY A 187 14.33 -10.06 0.49
N MET A 188 13.28 -9.93 -0.32
CA MET A 188 12.25 -10.97 -0.48
C MET A 188 12.84 -12.28 -1.01
N LYS A 189 13.64 -12.20 -2.07
CA LYS A 189 14.31 -13.37 -2.65
C LYS A 189 15.17 -14.11 -1.63
N TYR A 190 15.99 -13.37 -0.88
CA TYR A 190 16.81 -13.97 0.17
C TYR A 190 15.96 -14.66 1.24
N LEU A 191 14.90 -14.01 1.72
CA LEU A 191 14.01 -14.60 2.74
C LEU A 191 13.30 -15.85 2.23
N GLU A 192 12.99 -15.94 0.94
CA GLU A 192 12.43 -17.15 0.31
C GLU A 192 13.45 -18.27 0.19
N GLU A 193 14.71 -17.96 -0.13
CA GLU A 193 15.79 -18.94 -0.24
C GLU A 193 16.17 -19.58 1.11
N ILE A 194 15.97 -18.85 2.21
CA ILE A 194 16.28 -19.32 3.57
C ILE A 194 15.05 -19.77 4.36
N LYS A 195 13.88 -19.84 3.74
CA LYS A 195 12.62 -20.30 4.36
C LYS A 195 12.60 -21.81 4.53
#